data_AF-A0AAW1YUM7-F1
#
_entry.id   AF-A0AAW1YUM7-F1
#
_cell.length_a   1.000
_cell.length_b   1.000
_cell.length_c   1.000
_cell.angle_alpha   90.00
_cell.angle_beta   90.00
_cell.angle_gamma   90.00
#
_symmetry.space_group_name_H-M   'P 1'
#
loop_
_entity.id
_entity.type
_entity.pdbx_description
1 polymer ?
#
loop_
_entity_poly.entity_id
_entity_poly.type
_entity_poly.pdbx_seq_one_letter_code
_entity_poly.pdbx_strand_id
1 'polypeptide(L)'
;MNPPCARCGKTVYPTEKISCLDKNWHKGCFHCEVCKMTLNMKNYKGYDKKPYCNAHYPKTSFTIVTDTPENLRLKQQSELQSQVRYKRDFEESKGRGFSIVTDTPELQRLRRTQEHISNV
;
A
#
# COMPACT_ATOMS: atom_id res chain seq x y z
N MET A 1 -29.53 -38.15 -0.84
CA MET A 1 -28.31 -38.01 -1.67
C MET A 1 -27.14 -37.65 -0.77
N ASN A 2 -26.04 -38.39 -0.84
CA ASN A 2 -24.83 -38.05 -0.08
C ASN A 2 -24.12 -36.86 -0.75
N PRO A 3 -23.75 -35.81 0.00
CA PRO A 3 -23.16 -34.63 -0.59
C PRO A 3 -21.74 -34.91 -1.12
N PRO A 4 -21.33 -34.31 -2.26
CA PRO A 4 -19.97 -34.42 -2.76
C PRO A 4 -19.00 -33.56 -1.96
N CYS A 5 -17.73 -33.96 -1.92
CA CYS A 5 -16.67 -33.19 -1.32
C CYS A 5 -16.24 -32.04 -2.23
N ALA A 6 -16.09 -30.85 -1.66
CA ALA A 6 -15.63 -29.66 -2.39
C ALA A 6 -14.20 -29.76 -2.96
N ARG A 7 -13.36 -30.65 -2.45
CA ARG A 7 -11.97 -30.82 -2.92
C ARG A 7 -11.77 -32.00 -3.85
N CYS A 8 -12.26 -33.18 -3.47
CA CYS A 8 -12.04 -34.40 -4.25
C CYS A 8 -13.24 -34.82 -5.11
N GLY A 9 -14.39 -34.16 -5.01
CA GLY A 9 -15.61 -34.47 -5.76
C GLY A 9 -16.32 -35.77 -5.35
N LYS A 10 -15.67 -36.65 -4.57
CA LYS A 10 -16.26 -37.92 -4.10
C LYS A 10 -17.35 -37.68 -3.07
N THR A 11 -18.31 -38.59 -2.98
CA THR A 11 -19.36 -38.55 -1.96
C THR A 11 -18.77 -38.60 -0.55
N VAL A 12 -19.24 -37.72 0.32
CA VAL A 12 -18.86 -37.67 1.73
C VAL A 12 -19.89 -38.42 2.54
N TYR A 13 -19.44 -39.45 3.26
CA TYR A 13 -20.30 -40.19 4.19
C TYR A 13 -20.52 -39.39 5.48
N PRO A 14 -21.68 -39.53 6.15
CA PRO A 14 -21.99 -38.82 7.39
C PRO A 14 -20.91 -38.95 8.47
N THR A 15 -20.25 -40.11 8.58
CA THR A 15 -19.17 -40.38 9.55
C THR A 15 -17.95 -39.47 9.38
N GLU A 16 -17.61 -39.10 8.15
CA GLU A 16 -16.45 -38.27 7.81
C GLU A 16 -16.82 -36.84 7.40
N LYS A 17 -18.10 -36.49 7.51
CA LYS A 17 -18.63 -35.22 7.05
C LYS A 17 -18.15 -34.07 7.92
N ILE A 18 -17.45 -33.13 7.29
CA ILE A 18 -17.21 -31.79 7.83
C ILE A 18 -17.99 -30.80 6.97
N SER A 19 -18.98 -30.13 7.56
CA SER A 19 -19.75 -29.06 6.92
C SER A 19 -19.16 -27.70 7.29
N CYS A 20 -18.58 -27.02 6.30
CA CYS A 20 -17.84 -25.78 6.49
C CYS A 20 -17.87 -24.95 5.20
N LEU A 21 -18.01 -23.61 5.32
CA LEU A 21 -18.07 -22.68 4.18
C LEU A 21 -19.16 -23.07 3.17
N ASP A 22 -20.33 -23.44 3.68
CA ASP A 22 -21.51 -23.91 2.91
C ASP A 22 -21.24 -25.12 1.99
N LYS A 23 -20.15 -25.84 2.25
CA LYS A 23 -19.75 -27.03 1.50
C LYS A 23 -19.43 -28.20 2.42
N ASN A 24 -19.42 -29.40 1.84
CA ASN A 24 -19.06 -30.62 2.55
C ASN A 24 -17.65 -31.06 2.19
N TRP A 25 -16.92 -31.54 3.20
CA TRP A 25 -15.52 -31.95 3.11
C TRP A 25 -15.31 -33.28 3.83
N HIS A 26 -14.39 -34.10 3.36
CA HIS A 26 -13.87 -35.22 4.14
C HIS A 26 -12.90 -34.70 5.22
N LYS A 27 -12.79 -35.42 6.34
CA LYS A 27 -11.81 -35.14 7.41
C LYS A 27 -10.37 -35.01 6.87
N GLY A 28 -9.96 -35.89 5.94
CA GLY A 28 -8.64 -35.83 5.32
C GLY A 28 -8.50 -34.80 4.19
N CYS A 29 -9.61 -34.39 3.55
CA CYS A 29 -9.57 -33.41 2.47
C CYS A 29 -9.57 -31.96 2.98
N PHE A 30 -9.87 -31.74 4.26
CA PHE A 30 -9.88 -30.42 4.86
C PHE A 30 -8.45 -30.00 5.26
N HIS A 31 -7.70 -29.46 4.33
CA HIS A 31 -6.32 -28.97 4.55
C HIS A 31 -6.09 -27.57 4.00
N CYS A 32 -5.14 -26.85 4.60
CA CYS A 32 -4.76 -25.51 4.15
C CYS A 32 -4.23 -25.54 2.70
N GLU A 33 -4.64 -24.58 1.88
CA GLU A 33 -4.16 -24.47 0.49
C GLU A 33 -2.64 -24.22 0.40
N VAL A 34 -2.07 -23.50 1.38
CA VAL A 34 -0.66 -23.10 1.37
C VAL A 34 0.24 -24.22 1.93
N CYS A 35 -0.05 -24.74 3.11
CA CYS A 35 0.81 -25.73 3.77
C CYS A 35 0.34 -27.18 3.69
N LYS A 36 -0.81 -27.46 3.08
CA LYS A 36 -1.43 -28.80 3.00
C LYS A 36 -1.64 -29.48 4.37
N MET A 37 -1.48 -28.75 5.47
CA MET A 37 -1.73 -29.26 6.81
C MET A 37 -3.24 -29.49 6.98
N THR A 38 -3.62 -30.67 7.46
CA THR A 38 -5.01 -31.00 7.78
C THR A 38 -5.50 -30.07 8.89
N LEU A 39 -6.57 -29.36 8.59
CA LEU A 39 -7.23 -28.44 9.51
C LEU A 39 -8.36 -29.18 10.22
N ASN A 40 -8.83 -28.61 11.31
CA ASN A 40 -9.99 -29.10 12.04
C ASN A 40 -10.97 -27.94 12.22
N MET A 41 -12.22 -28.24 12.57
CA MET A 41 -13.28 -27.24 12.77
C MET A 41 -12.88 -26.12 13.74
N LYS A 42 -12.03 -26.42 14.73
CA LYS A 42 -11.54 -25.45 15.73
C LYS A 42 -10.37 -24.57 15.25
N ASN A 43 -9.58 -25.04 14.29
CA ASN A 43 -8.27 -24.47 13.94
C ASN A 43 -8.20 -23.87 12.54
N TYR A 44 -9.32 -23.85 11.81
CA TYR A 44 -9.37 -23.31 10.45
C TYR A 44 -9.87 -21.87 10.44
N LYS A 45 -9.40 -21.10 9.45
CA LYS A 45 -9.99 -19.83 9.08
C LYS A 45 -10.39 -19.89 7.61
N GLY A 46 -11.62 -19.52 7.31
CA GLY A 46 -12.13 -19.51 5.94
C GLY A 46 -11.87 -18.16 5.29
N TYR A 47 -11.22 -18.16 4.12
CA TYR A 47 -11.08 -16.99 3.27
C TYR A 47 -11.46 -17.38 1.85
N ASP A 48 -12.33 -16.59 1.20
CA ASP A 48 -12.82 -16.84 -0.17
C ASP A 48 -13.26 -18.31 -0.43
N LYS A 49 -14.06 -18.86 0.50
CA LYS A 49 -14.58 -20.24 0.45
C LYS A 49 -13.50 -21.34 0.41
N LYS A 50 -12.27 -21.04 0.83
CA LYS A 50 -11.16 -21.98 0.99
C LYS A 50 -10.67 -22.02 2.44
N PRO A 51 -10.26 -23.18 2.96
CA PRO A 51 -9.74 -23.30 4.31
C PRO A 51 -8.26 -22.93 4.39
N TYR A 52 -7.90 -22.07 5.34
CA TYR A 52 -6.54 -21.65 5.66
C TYR A 52 -6.19 -21.97 7.11
N CYS A 53 -4.90 -22.18 7.38
CA CYS A 53 -4.40 -22.27 8.75
C CYS A 53 -4.27 -20.88 9.37
N ASN A 54 -4.15 -20.81 10.70
CA ASN A 54 -3.96 -19.54 11.42
C ASN A 54 -2.74 -18.73 10.94
N ALA A 55 -1.69 -19.41 10.47
CA ALA A 55 -0.47 -18.76 9.98
C ALA A 55 -0.62 -18.21 8.55
N HIS A 56 -1.31 -18.92 7.67
CA HIS A 56 -1.49 -18.55 6.26
C HIS A 56 -2.83 -17.87 5.97
N TYR A 57 -3.59 -17.50 7.01
CA TYR A 57 -4.82 -16.72 6.85
C TYR A 57 -4.45 -15.30 6.42
N PRO A 58 -4.94 -14.83 5.25
CA PRO A 58 -4.71 -13.46 4.81
C PRO A 58 -5.24 -12.50 5.87
N LYS A 59 -4.34 -11.87 6.62
CA LYS A 59 -4.71 -10.80 7.54
C LYS A 59 -5.02 -9.59 6.66
N THR A 60 -6.31 -9.31 6.48
CA THR A 60 -6.74 -8.04 5.91
C THR A 60 -6.30 -6.94 6.87
N SER A 61 -5.10 -6.39 6.69
CA SER A 61 -4.74 -5.14 7.32
C SER A 61 -5.62 -4.08 6.68
N PHE A 62 -6.71 -3.75 7.37
CA PHE A 62 -7.48 -2.54 7.08
C PHE A 62 -6.56 -1.36 7.33
N THR A 63 -5.75 -1.02 6.32
CA THR A 63 -5.12 0.29 6.28
C THR A 63 -6.25 1.25 5.92
N ILE A 64 -6.64 2.06 6.90
CA ILE A 64 -7.55 3.19 6.70
C ILE A 64 -7.06 3.93 5.46
N VAL A 65 -7.87 3.85 4.41
CA VAL A 65 -7.68 4.40 3.06
C VAL A 65 -6.68 5.56 3.04
N THR A 66 -5.45 5.30 2.59
CA THR A 66 -4.42 6.33 2.38
C THR A 66 -4.82 7.33 1.30
N ASP A 67 -5.77 6.95 0.45
CA ASP A 67 -6.11 7.66 -0.77
C ASP A 67 -7.38 8.53 -0.59
N THR A 68 -7.77 8.85 0.65
CA THR A 68 -8.69 9.98 0.85
C THR A 68 -7.92 11.28 0.67
N PRO A 69 -8.50 12.30 -0.01
CA PRO A 69 -7.84 13.58 -0.22
C PRO A 69 -7.48 14.30 1.10
N GLU A 70 -8.12 13.92 2.21
CA GLU A 70 -7.84 14.44 3.54
C GLU A 70 -6.54 13.88 4.14
N ASN A 71 -6.30 12.57 4.02
CA ASN A 71 -5.07 11.95 4.52
C ASN A 71 -3.83 12.45 3.79
N LEU A 72 -3.94 12.76 2.49
CA LEU A 72 -2.86 13.38 1.71
C LEU A 72 -2.51 14.79 2.20
N ARG A 73 -3.53 15.60 2.55
CA ARG A 73 -3.34 16.96 3.07
C ARG A 73 -2.64 16.97 4.42
N LEU A 74 -3.01 16.07 5.33
CA LEU A 74 -2.38 15.94 6.64
C LEU A 74 -0.89 15.54 6.53
N LYS A 75 -0.56 14.64 5.59
CA LYS A 75 0.82 14.25 5.31
C LYS A 75 1.65 15.42 4.79
N GLN A 76 1.16 16.15 3.79
CA GLN A 76 1.84 17.33 3.26
C GLN A 76 2.06 18.40 4.34
N GLN A 77 1.05 18.65 5.18
CA GLN A 77 1.15 19.60 6.29
C GLN A 77 2.22 19.18 7.31
N SER A 78 2.27 17.90 7.68
CA SER A 78 3.27 17.36 8.60
C SER A 78 4.69 17.44 8.03
N GLU A 79 4.87 17.13 6.75
CA GLU A 79 6.17 17.21 6.08
C GLU A 79 6.68 18.66 6.03
N LEU A 80 5.81 19.63 5.74
CA LEU A 80 6.14 21.05 5.72
C LEU A 80 6.48 21.59 7.12
N GLN A 81 5.82 21.08 8.16
CA GLN A 81 6.08 21.47 9.55
C GLN A 81 7.33 20.82 10.15
N SER A 82 7.90 19.79 9.50
CA SER A 82 9.08 19.13 10.02
C SER A 82 10.30 20.07 9.97
N GLN A 83 10.98 20.22 11.10
CA GLN A 83 12.21 21.01 11.22
C GLN A 83 13.34 20.53 10.29
N VAL A 84 13.22 19.32 9.74
CA VAL A 84 14.15 18.73 8.76
C VAL A 84 14.11 19.49 7.44
N ARG A 85 12.92 19.87 6.95
CA ARG A 85 12.79 20.71 5.73
C ARG A 85 13.37 22.09 5.99
N TYR A 86 13.04 22.69 7.13
CA TYR A 86 13.56 24.01 7.51
C TYR A 86 15.09 24.02 7.65
N LYS A 87 15.68 23.01 8.29
CA LYS A 87 17.15 22.87 8.40
C LYS A 87 17.81 22.62 7.06
N ARG A 88 17.23 21.75 6.21
CA ARG A 88 17.75 21.45 4.88
C ARG A 88 17.71 22.67 3.96
N ASP A 89 16.59 23.38 3.93
CA ASP A 89 16.44 24.59 3.12
C ASP A 89 17.38 25.71 3.65
N PHE A 90 17.59 25.77 4.97
CA PHE A 90 18.62 26.64 5.58
C PHE A 90 20.05 26.23 5.18
N GLU A 91 20.40 24.96 5.23
CA GLU A 91 21.70 24.43 4.80
C GLU A 91 21.94 24.67 3.29
N GLU A 92 20.92 24.46 2.46
CA GLU A 92 20.95 24.74 1.02
C GLU A 92 21.14 26.24 0.74
N SER A 93 20.52 27.10 1.55
CA SER A 93 20.67 28.55 1.44
C SER A 93 22.03 29.06 1.93
N LYS A 94 22.72 28.35 2.83
CA LYS A 94 24.08 28.73 3.26
C LYS A 94 25.13 28.60 2.16
N GLY A 95 24.90 27.76 1.16
CA GLY A 95 25.78 27.58 0.00
C GLY A 95 25.44 28.45 -1.20
N ARG A 96 24.20 28.97 -1.28
CA ARG A 96 23.84 30.03 -2.24
C ARG A 96 24.28 31.36 -1.65
N GLY A 97 25.60 31.55 -1.59
CA GLY A 97 26.20 32.85 -1.29
C GLY A 97 25.50 33.91 -2.12
N PHE A 98 25.16 35.03 -1.47
CA PHE A 98 24.57 36.24 -2.04
C PHE A 98 24.86 36.32 -3.55
N SER A 99 23.96 35.79 -4.36
CA SER A 99 24.06 35.99 -5.79
C SER A 99 23.78 37.48 -5.93
N ILE A 100 24.80 38.25 -6.32
CA ILE A 100 24.57 39.58 -6.87
C ILE A 100 23.39 39.41 -7.80
N VAL A 101 22.28 40.03 -7.46
CA VAL A 101 21.02 39.90 -8.17
C VAL A 101 21.28 40.36 -9.60
N THR A 102 21.60 39.41 -10.48
CA THR A 102 21.93 39.65 -11.88
C THR A 102 20.72 40.19 -12.66
N ASP A 103 19.54 40.13 -12.04
CA ASP A 103 18.26 40.50 -12.62
C ASP A 103 17.59 41.66 -11.86
N THR A 104 18.33 42.66 -11.41
CA THR A 104 17.66 43.92 -11.03
C THR A 104 17.06 44.56 -12.30
N PRO A 105 15.85 45.13 -12.22
CA PRO A 105 15.19 45.74 -13.38
C PRO A 105 16.00 46.88 -14.00
N GLU A 106 16.90 47.51 -13.24
CA GLU A 106 17.87 48.49 -13.76
C GLU A 106 18.94 47.84 -14.64
N LEU A 107 19.50 46.70 -14.24
CA LEU A 107 20.51 45.98 -15.02
C LEU A 107 19.95 45.47 -16.35
N GLN A 108 18.68 45.03 -16.36
CA GLN A 108 18.00 44.63 -17.60
C GLN A 108 17.78 45.79 -18.57
N ARG A 109 17.49 46.99 -18.07
CA ARG A 109 17.35 48.18 -18.92
C ARG A 109 18.68 48.55 -19.57
N LEU A 110 19.77 48.53 -18.81
CA LEU A 110 21.13 48.82 -19.31
C LEU A 110 21.60 47.81 -20.37
N ARG A 111 21.30 46.51 -20.19
CA ARG A 111 21.62 45.50 -21.23
C ARG A 111 20.84 45.73 -22.52
N ARG A 112 19.53 46.01 -22.43
CA ARG A 112 18.71 46.27 -23.63
C ARG A 112 19.18 47.51 -24.39
N THR A 113 19.52 48.60 -23.69
CA THR A 113 20.07 49.79 -24.37
C THR A 113 21.41 49.48 -25.02
N GLN A 114 22.29 48.71 -24.37
CA GLN A 114 23.57 48.27 -24.93
C GLN A 114 23.39 47.41 -26.19
N GLU A 115 22.45 46.46 -26.18
CA GLU A 115 22.14 45.60 -27.33
C GLU A 115 21.63 46.40 -28.54
N HIS A 116 20.80 47.42 -28.30
CA HIS A 116 20.34 48.33 -29.35
C HIS A 116 21.46 49.20 -29.93
N ILE A 117 22.41 49.63 -29.10
CA ILE A 117 23.58 50.43 -29.54
C ILE A 117 24.54 49.56 -30.35
N SER A 118 24.73 48.29 -29.97
CA SER A 118 25.64 47.37 -30.69
C SER A 118 25.11 46.89 -32.05
N ASN A 119 23.83 47.09 -32.34
CA ASN A 119 23.19 46.70 -33.59
C ASN A 119 22.99 47.88 -34.58
N VAL A 120 23.62 49.02 -34.30
CA VAL A 120 23.69 50.22 -35.17
C VAL A 120 25.14 50.41 -35.59
#